data_AF-A0A9E3GQM0-F1
#
_entry.id   AF-A0A9E3GQM0-F1
#
_cell.length_a   1.000
_cell.length_b   1.000
_cell.length_c   1.000
_cell.angle_alpha   90.00
_cell.angle_beta   90.00
_cell.angle_gamma   90.00
#
_symmetry.space_group_name_H-M   'P 1'
#
loop_
_entity.id
_entity.type
_entity.pdbx_description
1 polymer ?
#
loop_
_entity_poly.entity_id
_entity_poly.type
_entity_poly.pdbx_seq_one_letter_code
_entity_poly.pdbx_strand_id
1 'polypeptide(L)'
;MSFPLHVHARALVRSATISLLLVAFALPSTPAAAQSVPSGPADAVAPQLPWTSVSDVLAATLQEQKQAAATPAARTAPAPAPAPEERRVFATVDGLELREPSTDILAIGFHEGSTQGRPLHPVGRVVSNESRMTAPADVEGPDYRILASRGRGVGASTAVDIAMDEGVPVHAMVDGTVVSVSDYSLYGRTTDVLIEIVPDAAPTSKVQVFHVREPKVAAGDRVTDETVIATPRLLPFGSQIDRHVGRAGPHIHVQVVGAGS
;
A
#
# COMPACT_ATOMS: atom_id res chain seq x y z
N MET A 1 -62.01 -21.97 -19.59
CA MET A 1 -61.97 -22.42 -18.18
C MET A 1 -60.77 -23.35 -18.00
N SER A 2 -60.07 -23.20 -16.87
CA SER A 2 -59.04 -24.10 -16.31
C SER A 2 -57.57 -23.90 -16.73
N PHE A 3 -56.86 -23.09 -15.92
CA PHE A 3 -55.43 -23.22 -15.60
C PHE A 3 -55.21 -24.37 -14.60
N PRO A 4 -54.02 -24.99 -14.56
CA PRO A 4 -53.13 -24.81 -13.38
C PRO A 4 -51.62 -24.93 -13.76
N LEU A 5 -50.58 -24.74 -12.94
CA LEU A 5 -50.34 -24.79 -11.49
C LEU A 5 -49.04 -23.97 -11.22
N HIS A 6 -49.06 -23.00 -10.31
CA HIS A 6 -47.86 -22.30 -9.81
C HIS A 6 -47.33 -23.05 -8.58
N VAL A 7 -46.04 -23.43 -8.59
CA VAL A 7 -45.33 -23.98 -7.43
C VAL A 7 -44.53 -22.85 -6.77
N HIS A 8 -44.94 -22.46 -5.57
CA HIS A 8 -44.17 -21.56 -4.70
C HIS A 8 -43.15 -22.38 -3.89
N ALA A 9 -41.86 -22.19 -4.16
CA ALA A 9 -40.79 -22.61 -3.27
C ALA A 9 -40.53 -21.50 -2.23
N ARG A 10 -40.85 -21.76 -0.96
CA ARG A 10 -40.46 -20.91 0.18
C ARG A 10 -39.07 -21.36 0.66
N ALA A 11 -38.09 -20.46 0.58
CA ALA A 11 -36.78 -20.66 1.20
C ALA A 11 -36.87 -20.38 2.72
N LEU A 12 -36.48 -21.38 3.53
CA LEU A 12 -36.26 -21.25 4.96
C LEU A 12 -35.00 -20.41 5.22
N VAL A 13 -35.13 -19.28 5.93
CA VAL A 13 -33.98 -18.58 6.53
C VAL A 13 -33.78 -19.16 7.93
N ARG A 14 -32.66 -19.86 8.15
CA ARG A 14 -32.21 -20.28 9.49
C ARG A 14 -31.28 -19.20 10.05
N SER A 15 -31.78 -18.45 11.03
CA SER A 15 -30.95 -17.60 11.89
C SER A 15 -30.09 -18.48 12.80
N ALA A 16 -28.78 -18.33 12.74
CA ALA A 16 -27.85 -18.90 13.72
C ALA A 16 -27.42 -17.79 14.67
N THR A 17 -27.91 -17.87 15.91
CA THR A 17 -27.47 -17.03 17.03
C THR A 17 -26.14 -17.58 17.54
N ILE A 18 -25.05 -16.82 17.43
CA ILE A 18 -23.76 -17.17 18.04
C ILE A 18 -23.72 -16.54 19.43
N SER A 19 -23.87 -17.37 20.46
CA SER A 19 -23.63 -16.99 21.85
C SER A 19 -22.12 -16.91 22.10
N LEU A 20 -21.64 -15.72 22.45
CA LEU A 20 -20.26 -15.48 22.86
C LEU A 20 -20.10 -15.91 24.33
N LEU A 21 -19.39 -17.02 24.56
CA LEU A 21 -19.01 -17.49 25.89
C LEU A 21 -17.72 -16.78 26.32
N LEU A 22 -17.82 -15.84 27.26
CA LEU A 22 -16.67 -15.22 27.92
C LEU A 22 -16.14 -16.17 29.01
N VAL A 23 -15.00 -16.79 28.76
CA VAL A 23 -14.25 -17.54 29.78
C VAL A 23 -13.28 -16.58 30.47
N ALA A 24 -13.59 -16.22 31.71
CA ALA A 24 -12.70 -15.47 32.58
C ALA A 24 -11.65 -16.43 33.18
N PHE A 25 -10.38 -16.20 32.88
CA PHE A 25 -9.26 -16.85 33.59
C PHE A 25 -9.00 -16.10 34.90
N ALA A 26 -9.33 -16.74 36.02
CA ALA A 26 -8.86 -16.34 37.34
C ALA A 26 -7.47 -16.92 37.57
N LEU A 27 -6.47 -16.06 37.78
CA LEU A 27 -5.13 -16.48 38.22
C LEU A 27 -5.11 -16.63 39.75
N PRO A 28 -4.41 -17.64 40.30
CA PRO A 28 -4.27 -17.80 41.74
C PRO A 28 -3.27 -16.79 42.33
N SER A 29 -3.70 -16.08 43.36
CA SER A 29 -2.87 -15.17 44.17
C SER A 29 -2.00 -15.96 45.13
N THR A 30 -0.68 -15.92 44.99
CA THR A 30 0.28 -16.35 46.02
C THR A 30 0.49 -15.25 47.06
N PRO A 31 0.43 -15.53 48.38
CA PRO A 31 0.79 -14.54 49.39
C PRO A 31 2.33 -14.46 49.50
N ALA A 32 2.88 -13.26 49.31
CA ALA A 32 4.28 -12.97 49.54
C ALA A 32 4.56 -12.82 51.04
N ALA A 33 5.52 -13.59 51.54
CA ALA A 33 6.05 -13.46 52.90
C ALA A 33 6.78 -12.11 53.06
N ALA A 34 6.41 -11.37 54.10
CA ALA A 34 7.06 -10.12 54.48
C ALA A 34 8.47 -10.38 55.01
N GLN A 35 9.47 -9.75 54.37
CA GLN A 35 10.79 -9.54 54.96
C GLN A 35 10.97 -8.04 55.18
N SER A 36 11.08 -7.66 56.44
CA SER A 36 11.38 -6.31 56.92
C SER A 36 12.86 -5.99 56.68
N VAL A 37 13.13 -4.91 55.94
CA VAL A 37 14.47 -4.34 55.75
C VAL A 37 14.54 -2.97 56.47
N PRO A 38 15.68 -2.60 57.11
CA PRO A 38 15.77 -1.46 58.00
C PRO A 38 15.83 -0.11 57.27
N SER A 39 15.24 0.90 57.90
CA SER A 39 15.31 2.31 57.51
C SER A 39 16.72 2.88 57.74
N GLY A 40 17.35 3.38 56.68
CA GLY A 40 18.52 4.25 56.73
C GLY A 40 18.26 5.52 55.91
N PRO A 41 18.77 6.71 56.34
CA PRO A 41 18.49 7.96 55.66
C PRO A 41 19.51 8.20 54.55
N ALA A 42 19.04 8.47 53.33
CA ALA A 42 19.89 9.02 52.29
C ALA A 42 19.02 9.83 51.31
N ASP A 43 19.14 11.14 51.43
CA ASP A 43 18.83 12.10 50.37
C ASP A 43 19.51 11.65 49.07
N ALA A 44 18.72 11.20 48.12
CA ALA A 44 19.13 11.06 46.73
C ALA A 44 17.98 11.53 45.85
N VAL A 45 18.04 12.80 45.47
CA VAL A 45 17.22 13.37 44.39
C VAL A 45 17.57 12.59 43.12
N ALA A 46 16.68 11.68 42.71
CA ALA A 46 16.78 11.02 41.42
C ALA A 46 16.70 12.08 40.31
N PRO A 47 17.59 12.09 39.31
CA PRO A 47 17.45 13.00 38.19
C PRO A 47 16.17 12.62 37.42
N GLN A 48 15.21 13.53 37.39
CA GLN A 48 14.09 13.47 36.46
C GLN A 48 14.67 13.62 35.05
N LEU A 49 14.85 12.50 34.35
CA LEU A 49 15.06 12.54 32.92
C LEU A 49 13.77 13.06 32.29
N PRO A 50 13.83 14.10 31.42
CA PRO A 50 12.64 14.57 30.74
C PRO A 50 12.08 13.42 29.90
N TRP A 51 10.80 13.12 30.10
CA TRP A 51 10.03 12.28 29.20
C TRP A 51 9.86 13.07 27.90
N THR A 52 10.84 13.00 27.00
CA THR A 52 10.61 13.39 25.60
C THR A 52 9.62 12.40 25.02
N SER A 53 8.55 12.93 24.41
CA SER A 53 7.56 12.09 23.75
C SER A 53 8.22 11.29 22.64
N VAL A 54 7.71 10.10 22.35
CA VAL A 54 8.09 9.31 21.16
C VAL A 54 7.91 10.15 19.88
N SER A 55 7.03 11.15 19.91
CA SER A 55 6.82 12.16 18.86
C SER A 55 8.00 13.12 18.69
N ASP A 56 8.71 13.47 19.76
CA ASP A 56 9.86 14.40 19.71
C ASP A 56 11.09 13.72 19.12
N VAL A 57 11.27 12.43 19.42
CA VAL A 57 12.33 11.59 18.84
C VAL A 57 12.08 11.35 17.34
N LEU A 58 10.81 11.16 16.93
CA LEU A 58 10.44 11.00 15.52
C LEU A 58 10.63 12.30 14.72
N ALA A 59 10.29 13.45 15.32
CA ALA A 59 10.48 14.76 14.69
C ALA A 59 11.97 15.13 14.53
N ALA A 60 12.80 14.84 15.53
CA ALA A 60 14.26 15.06 15.44
C ALA A 60 14.93 14.15 14.39
N THR A 61 14.47 12.91 14.27
CA THR A 61 14.97 11.95 13.26
C THR A 61 14.62 12.39 11.82
N LEU A 62 13.43 12.97 11.62
CA LEU A 62 13.03 13.57 10.33
C LEU A 62 13.84 14.82 9.98
N GLN A 63 14.29 15.58 10.98
CA GLN A 63 15.08 16.79 10.77
C GLN A 63 16.54 16.48 10.40
N GLU A 64 17.12 15.42 10.96
CA GLU A 64 18.47 14.98 10.65
C GLU A 64 18.57 14.31 9.26
N GLN A 65 17.53 13.58 8.82
CA GLN A 65 17.44 13.07 7.44
C GLN A 65 17.31 14.19 6.39
N LYS A 66 16.75 15.34 6.75
CA LYS A 66 16.64 16.50 5.87
C LYS A 66 17.99 17.20 5.64
N GLN A 67 18.98 16.98 6.51
CA GLN A 67 20.29 17.65 6.47
C GLN A 67 21.39 16.80 5.80
N ALA A 68 21.16 15.50 5.59
CA ALA A 68 22.13 14.57 4.99
C ALA A 68 22.01 14.44 3.45
N ALA A 69 21.19 15.26 2.79
CA ALA A 69 21.11 15.31 1.33
C ALA A 69 22.37 15.97 0.74
N ALA A 70 23.41 15.16 0.59
CA ALA A 70 24.65 15.50 -0.09
C ALA A 70 24.38 15.89 -1.56
N THR A 71 25.21 16.81 -2.03
CA THR A 71 25.28 17.36 -3.39
C THR A 71 24.99 16.31 -4.47
N PRO A 72 24.02 16.53 -5.39
CA PRO A 72 23.79 15.62 -6.50
C PRO A 72 25.01 15.64 -7.43
N ALA A 73 25.75 14.54 -7.50
CA ALA A 73 26.58 14.28 -8.66
C ALA A 73 25.65 14.16 -9.87
N ALA A 74 25.89 14.95 -10.91
CA ALA A 74 25.14 14.87 -12.15
C ALA A 74 25.22 13.44 -12.71
N ARG A 75 24.17 12.65 -12.50
CA ARG A 75 24.01 11.36 -13.18
C ARG A 75 23.61 11.65 -14.62
N THR A 76 24.37 11.10 -15.55
CA THR A 76 23.96 11.02 -16.95
C THR A 76 22.61 10.29 -16.99
N ALA A 77 21.62 10.92 -17.60
CA ALA A 77 20.30 10.32 -17.79
C ALA A 77 20.45 8.94 -18.45
N PRO A 78 19.73 7.91 -17.97
CA PRO A 78 19.73 6.59 -18.60
C PRO A 78 19.42 6.73 -20.10
N ALA A 79 20.15 5.98 -20.94
CA ALA A 79 19.88 5.94 -22.38
C ALA A 79 18.43 5.47 -22.63
N PRO A 80 17.71 6.07 -23.60
CA PRO A 80 16.34 5.69 -23.88
C PRO A 80 16.29 4.24 -24.39
N ALA A 81 15.51 3.41 -23.70
CA ALA A 81 15.09 2.10 -24.19
C ALA A 81 14.25 2.26 -25.48
N PRO A 82 14.14 1.24 -26.35
CA PRO A 82 13.20 1.29 -27.46
C PRO A 82 11.79 1.64 -26.97
N ALA A 83 11.10 2.54 -27.68
CA ALA A 83 9.79 3.04 -27.30
C ALA A 83 8.82 1.85 -27.08
N PRO A 84 8.34 1.63 -25.85
CA PRO A 84 7.41 0.54 -25.58
C PRO A 84 6.12 0.74 -26.36
N GLU A 85 5.36 -0.35 -26.59
CA GLU A 85 3.94 -0.21 -26.91
C GLU A 85 3.30 0.74 -25.88
N GLU A 86 2.43 1.65 -26.33
CA GLU A 86 1.87 2.67 -25.44
C GLU A 86 1.16 1.99 -24.27
N ARG A 87 1.73 2.13 -23.07
CA ARG A 87 1.20 1.52 -21.85
C ARG A 87 -0.13 2.17 -21.52
N ARG A 88 -1.13 1.33 -21.28
CA ARG A 88 -2.52 1.78 -21.13
C ARG A 88 -2.71 2.49 -19.80
N VAL A 89 -3.66 3.42 -19.75
CA VAL A 89 -4.14 3.97 -18.49
C VAL A 89 -4.93 2.88 -17.77
N PHE A 90 -4.59 2.61 -16.51
CA PHE A 90 -5.28 1.62 -15.69
C PHE A 90 -6.07 2.25 -14.54
N ALA A 91 -5.78 3.50 -14.18
CA ALA A 91 -6.49 4.22 -13.14
C ALA A 91 -6.43 5.73 -13.36
N THR A 92 -7.42 6.45 -12.80
CA THR A 92 -7.38 7.91 -12.67
C THR A 92 -7.64 8.37 -11.24
N VAL A 93 -7.17 9.55 -10.89
CA VAL A 93 -7.44 10.23 -9.60
C VAL A 93 -7.34 11.74 -9.77
N ASP A 94 -8.44 12.47 -9.59
CA ASP A 94 -8.53 13.93 -9.85
C ASP A 94 -7.93 14.38 -11.19
N GLY A 95 -8.21 13.65 -12.27
CA GLY A 95 -7.66 13.97 -13.59
C GLY A 95 -6.18 13.57 -13.80
N LEU A 96 -5.49 13.06 -12.77
CA LEU A 96 -4.22 12.37 -12.97
C LEU A 96 -4.47 10.97 -13.53
N GLU A 97 -3.85 10.67 -14.66
CA GLU A 97 -3.86 9.32 -15.26
C GLU A 97 -2.64 8.52 -14.78
N LEU A 98 -2.86 7.27 -14.37
CA LEU A 98 -1.80 6.31 -14.05
C LEU A 98 -1.72 5.28 -15.18
N ARG A 99 -0.55 5.21 -15.82
CA ARG A 99 -0.26 4.23 -16.87
C ARG A 99 0.30 2.93 -16.30
N GLU A 100 0.11 1.83 -17.01
CA GLU A 100 0.68 0.54 -16.64
C GLU A 100 2.21 0.66 -16.43
N PRO A 101 2.79 0.07 -15.35
CA PRO A 101 4.23 0.12 -15.11
C PRO A 101 5.04 -0.76 -16.06
N SER A 102 4.40 -1.65 -16.81
CA SER A 102 5.01 -2.56 -17.78
C SER A 102 3.93 -3.07 -18.75
N THR A 103 4.32 -3.56 -19.92
CA THR A 103 3.43 -4.34 -20.80
C THR A 103 3.31 -5.80 -20.35
N ASP A 104 4.26 -6.28 -19.53
CA ASP A 104 4.33 -7.66 -19.04
C ASP A 104 3.69 -7.80 -17.65
N ILE A 105 2.40 -7.45 -17.54
CA ILE A 105 1.62 -7.52 -16.31
C ILE A 105 0.83 -8.82 -16.23
N LEU A 106 0.87 -9.48 -15.06
CA LEU A 106 0.11 -10.69 -14.78
C LEU A 106 -1.31 -10.39 -14.27
N ALA A 107 -1.44 -9.36 -13.42
CA ALA A 107 -2.73 -8.95 -12.88
C ALA A 107 -2.68 -7.53 -12.28
N ILE A 108 -3.80 -6.83 -12.34
CA ILE A 108 -4.07 -5.56 -11.64
C ILE A 108 -5.18 -5.80 -10.61
N GLY A 109 -4.93 -5.48 -9.34
CA GLY A 109 -5.88 -5.68 -8.25
C GLY A 109 -6.02 -4.44 -7.37
N PHE A 110 -7.15 -3.77 -7.46
CA PHE A 110 -7.51 -2.64 -6.59
C PHE A 110 -7.95 -3.13 -5.21
N HIS A 111 -7.49 -2.45 -4.17
CA HIS A 111 -7.84 -2.78 -2.79
C HIS A 111 -7.70 -1.59 -1.84
N GLU A 112 -7.97 -1.85 -0.56
CA GLU A 112 -7.80 -0.88 0.52
C GLU A 112 -6.31 -0.64 0.81
N GLY A 113 -5.86 0.60 0.56
CA GLY A 113 -4.52 1.11 0.86
C GLY A 113 -4.35 1.56 2.32
N SER A 114 -3.51 2.59 2.52
CA SER A 114 -3.44 3.30 3.80
C SER A 114 -4.58 4.31 3.95
N THR A 115 -4.73 4.92 5.14
CA THR A 115 -5.70 6.01 5.38
C THR A 115 -5.38 7.31 4.64
N GLN A 116 -4.17 7.43 4.09
CA GLN A 116 -3.75 8.57 3.27
C GLN A 116 -4.04 8.33 1.77
N GLY A 117 -4.34 7.09 1.40
CA GLY A 117 -4.61 6.70 0.01
C GLY A 117 -5.91 7.33 -0.49
N ARG A 118 -5.80 8.02 -1.63
CA ARG A 118 -6.93 8.65 -2.31
C ARG A 118 -7.69 7.62 -3.14
N PRO A 119 -9.01 7.75 -3.32
CA PRO A 119 -9.77 6.86 -4.19
C PRO A 119 -9.24 6.91 -5.62
N LEU A 120 -8.79 5.77 -6.12
CA LEU A 120 -8.48 5.56 -7.53
C LEU A 120 -9.75 5.13 -8.25
N HIS A 121 -9.92 5.61 -9.47
CA HIS A 121 -10.97 5.21 -10.39
C HIS A 121 -10.38 4.25 -11.42
N PRO A 122 -10.66 2.93 -11.34
CA PRO A 122 -10.17 1.97 -12.30
C PRO A 122 -10.60 2.32 -13.74
N VAL A 123 -9.68 2.14 -14.67
CA VAL A 123 -9.90 2.25 -16.12
C VAL A 123 -9.66 0.89 -16.74
N GLY A 124 -10.62 0.42 -17.53
CA GLY A 124 -10.57 -0.88 -18.21
C GLY A 124 -11.79 -1.74 -17.91
N ARG A 125 -11.58 -3.06 -17.85
CA ARG A 125 -12.66 -4.05 -17.68
C ARG A 125 -12.56 -4.77 -16.34
N VAL A 126 -13.65 -4.79 -15.57
CA VAL A 126 -13.69 -5.52 -14.30
C VAL A 126 -13.89 -7.02 -14.55
N VAL A 127 -12.88 -7.85 -14.23
CA VAL A 127 -12.98 -9.32 -14.38
C VAL A 127 -13.39 -10.04 -13.09
N SER A 128 -13.22 -9.38 -11.93
CA SER A 128 -13.78 -9.86 -10.66
C SER A 128 -13.95 -8.71 -9.66
N ASN A 129 -15.00 -8.76 -8.85
CA ASN A 129 -15.29 -7.76 -7.82
C ASN A 129 -15.71 -8.44 -6.51
N GLU A 130 -14.72 -8.67 -5.65
CA GLU A 130 -14.90 -9.36 -4.36
C GLU A 130 -15.27 -8.40 -3.23
N SER A 131 -15.03 -7.10 -3.38
CA SER A 131 -15.40 -6.08 -2.39
C SER A 131 -16.88 -5.73 -2.41
N ARG A 132 -17.60 -6.11 -3.49
CA ARG A 132 -18.99 -5.73 -3.77
C ARG A 132 -19.22 -4.22 -3.85
N MET A 133 -18.17 -3.44 -4.11
CA MET A 133 -18.27 -2.04 -4.48
C MET A 133 -19.00 -1.91 -5.82
N THR A 134 -19.70 -0.80 -6.07
CA THR A 134 -20.16 -0.47 -7.43
C THR A 134 -18.95 -0.23 -8.32
N ALA A 135 -18.66 -1.15 -9.23
CA ALA A 135 -17.58 -0.98 -10.20
C ALA A 135 -17.97 0.10 -11.23
N PRO A 136 -17.00 0.90 -11.74
CA PRO A 136 -17.20 1.71 -12.92
C PRO A 136 -17.70 0.87 -14.11
N ALA A 137 -18.33 1.52 -15.09
CA ALA A 137 -18.63 0.87 -16.36
C ALA A 137 -17.32 0.47 -17.05
N ASP A 138 -17.36 -0.66 -17.76
CA ASP A 138 -16.22 -1.11 -18.56
C ASP A 138 -15.92 -0.09 -19.67
N VAL A 139 -14.63 0.23 -19.81
CA VAL A 139 -14.09 1.08 -20.87
C VAL A 139 -12.86 0.40 -21.48
N GLU A 140 -12.34 0.94 -22.57
CA GLU A 140 -11.07 0.48 -23.13
C GLU A 140 -9.95 0.65 -22.10
N GLY A 141 -9.16 -0.41 -21.89
CA GLY A 141 -8.12 -0.45 -20.87
C GLY A 141 -7.78 -1.89 -20.46
N PRO A 142 -6.95 -2.08 -19.42
CA PRO A 142 -6.57 -3.40 -18.94
C PRO A 142 -7.70 -4.12 -18.19
N ASP A 143 -7.58 -5.45 -18.11
CA ASP A 143 -8.39 -6.23 -17.18
C ASP A 143 -7.94 -5.95 -15.74
N TYR A 144 -8.89 -5.61 -14.88
CA TYR A 144 -8.63 -5.38 -13.46
C TYR A 144 -9.59 -6.12 -12.55
N ARG A 145 -9.18 -6.23 -11.29
CA ARG A 145 -9.94 -6.88 -10.23
C ARG A 145 -10.12 -5.90 -9.08
N ILE A 146 -11.25 -6.00 -8.38
CA ILE A 146 -11.43 -5.35 -7.07
C ILE A 146 -11.38 -6.46 -6.03
N LEU A 147 -10.33 -6.44 -5.22
CA LEU A 147 -10.01 -7.50 -4.27
C LEU A 147 -10.91 -7.41 -3.03
N ALA A 148 -11.12 -8.53 -2.32
CA ALA A 148 -11.89 -8.54 -1.07
C ALA A 148 -11.39 -7.50 -0.06
N SER A 149 -12.32 -6.94 0.71
CA SER A 149 -12.02 -5.95 1.76
C SER A 149 -11.01 -6.48 2.77
N ARG A 150 -10.15 -5.58 3.26
CA ARG A 150 -9.17 -5.83 4.34
C ARG A 150 -9.64 -5.22 5.67
N GLY A 151 -10.88 -4.70 5.74
CA GLY A 151 -11.47 -4.12 6.94
C GLY A 151 -10.81 -2.82 7.40
N ARG A 152 -10.17 -2.06 6.50
CA ARG A 152 -9.42 -0.84 6.84
C ARG A 152 -10.28 0.44 6.91
N GLY A 153 -11.56 0.34 6.58
CA GLY A 153 -12.48 1.49 6.60
C GLY A 153 -12.18 2.56 5.55
N VAL A 154 -11.36 2.24 4.55
CA VAL A 154 -11.10 3.06 3.36
C VAL A 154 -11.78 2.44 2.15
N GLY A 155 -11.94 3.20 1.06
CA GLY A 155 -12.55 2.68 -0.17
C GLY A 155 -11.77 1.49 -0.75
N ALA A 156 -12.47 0.59 -1.43
CA ALA A 156 -11.89 -0.63 -2.02
C ALA A 156 -10.90 -0.39 -3.19
N SER A 157 -10.68 0.87 -3.58
CA SER A 157 -9.77 1.26 -4.65
C SER A 157 -8.82 2.39 -4.22
N THR A 158 -8.45 2.48 -2.94
CA THR A 158 -7.47 3.50 -2.48
C THR A 158 -6.02 3.10 -2.71
N ALA A 159 -5.78 1.87 -3.16
CA ALA A 159 -4.51 1.38 -3.65
C ALA A 159 -4.69 0.30 -4.70
N VAL A 160 -3.59 -0.08 -5.34
CA VAL A 160 -3.55 -1.15 -6.35
C VAL A 160 -2.28 -1.98 -6.15
N ASP A 161 -2.44 -3.30 -6.24
CA ASP A 161 -1.34 -4.25 -6.36
C ASP A 161 -1.23 -4.64 -7.86
N ILE A 162 -0.05 -4.50 -8.45
CA ILE A 162 0.22 -4.85 -9.85
C ILE A 162 1.27 -5.97 -9.88
N ALA A 163 0.82 -7.18 -10.22
CA ALA A 163 1.66 -8.37 -10.25
C ALA A 163 2.40 -8.49 -11.59
N MET A 164 3.70 -8.80 -11.50
CA MET A 164 4.61 -8.93 -12.65
C MET A 164 5.61 -10.05 -12.35
N ASP A 165 6.20 -10.63 -13.39
CA ASP A 165 7.29 -11.59 -13.20
C ASP A 165 8.55 -10.90 -12.64
N GLU A 166 9.43 -11.70 -12.03
CA GLU A 166 10.67 -11.20 -11.46
C GLU A 166 11.58 -10.60 -12.53
N GLY A 167 12.14 -9.42 -12.25
CA GLY A 167 13.07 -8.74 -13.17
C GLY A 167 12.39 -7.93 -14.28
N VAL A 168 11.06 -8.00 -14.41
CA VAL A 168 10.30 -7.10 -15.29
C VAL A 168 10.57 -5.65 -14.85
N PRO A 169 10.96 -4.75 -15.78
CA PRO A 169 11.21 -3.35 -15.42
C PRO A 169 9.92 -2.67 -14.96
N VAL A 170 10.00 -1.93 -13.86
CA VAL A 170 8.93 -1.04 -13.41
C VAL A 170 9.23 0.33 -13.96
N HIS A 171 8.42 0.79 -14.90
CA HIS A 171 8.45 2.14 -15.42
C HIS A 171 7.64 3.10 -14.53
N ALA A 172 7.95 4.40 -14.60
CA ALA A 172 7.12 5.40 -13.97
C ALA A 172 5.72 5.36 -14.59
N MET A 173 4.71 5.56 -13.74
CA MET A 173 3.30 5.54 -14.14
C MET A 173 2.77 6.94 -14.47
N VAL A 174 3.60 7.96 -14.26
CA VAL A 174 3.34 9.38 -14.45
C VAL A 174 4.64 10.10 -14.81
N ASP A 175 4.52 11.21 -15.52
CA ASP A 175 5.59 12.19 -15.66
C ASP A 175 5.71 13.02 -14.39
N GLY A 176 6.94 13.30 -13.93
CA GLY A 176 7.14 14.05 -12.71
C GLY A 176 8.57 14.13 -12.19
N THR A 177 8.67 14.45 -10.91
CA THR A 177 9.95 14.51 -10.18
C THR A 177 9.93 13.49 -9.04
N VAL A 178 10.97 12.68 -8.95
CA VAL A 178 11.19 11.82 -7.78
C VAL A 178 11.55 12.71 -6.60
N VAL A 179 10.76 12.66 -5.53
CA VAL A 179 11.00 13.48 -4.32
C VAL A 179 11.59 12.67 -3.17
N SER A 180 11.49 11.35 -3.22
CA SER A 180 12.10 10.46 -2.23
C SER A 180 12.34 9.07 -2.81
N VAL A 181 13.46 8.46 -2.43
CA VAL A 181 13.72 7.01 -2.52
C VAL A 181 14.22 6.60 -1.14
N SER A 182 13.45 5.77 -0.44
CA SER A 182 13.68 5.51 0.98
C SER A 182 13.35 4.09 1.37
N ASP A 183 14.15 3.54 2.29
CA ASP A 183 13.83 2.29 2.96
C ASP A 183 12.74 2.51 4.01
N TYR A 184 11.86 1.52 4.19
CA TYR A 184 10.86 1.49 5.25
C TYR A 184 10.71 0.07 5.83
N SER A 185 10.18 -0.02 7.06
CA SER A 185 9.92 -1.32 7.70
C SER A 185 8.50 -1.80 7.40
N LEU A 186 8.37 -2.77 6.50
CA LEU A 186 7.11 -3.44 6.20
C LEU A 186 6.74 -4.38 7.35
N TYR A 187 5.63 -4.05 8.02
CA TYR A 187 5.09 -4.75 9.19
C TYR A 187 6.09 -4.93 10.34
N GLY A 188 7.04 -3.99 10.49
CA GLY A 188 8.05 -4.03 11.54
C GLY A 188 9.08 -5.15 11.37
N ARG A 189 9.14 -5.81 10.21
CA ARG A 189 9.90 -7.06 10.01
C ARG A 189 10.79 -7.05 8.78
N THR A 190 10.32 -6.49 7.68
CA THR A 190 11.01 -6.57 6.39
C THR A 190 11.39 -5.16 5.93
N THR A 191 12.68 -4.86 5.79
CA THR A 191 13.12 -3.64 5.12
C THR A 191 12.70 -3.70 3.66
N ASP A 192 11.99 -2.69 3.17
CA ASP A 192 11.47 -2.55 1.82
C ASP A 192 11.66 -1.13 1.29
N VAL A 193 11.48 -0.93 -0.03
CA VAL A 193 11.76 0.36 -0.68
C VAL A 193 10.47 1.06 -1.09
N LEU A 194 10.42 2.36 -0.82
CA LEU A 194 9.40 3.30 -1.28
C LEU A 194 10.03 4.32 -2.23
N ILE A 195 9.43 4.50 -3.40
CA ILE A 195 9.70 5.61 -4.32
C ILE A 195 8.49 6.55 -4.30
N GLU A 196 8.73 7.84 -4.08
CA GLU A 196 7.70 8.89 -4.16
C GLU A 196 7.96 9.79 -5.37
N ILE A 197 6.95 9.95 -6.23
CA ILE A 197 6.98 10.83 -7.40
C ILE A 197 5.92 11.91 -7.23
N VAL A 198 6.29 13.18 -7.38
CA VAL A 198 5.33 14.28 -7.54
C VAL A 198 5.01 14.40 -9.03
N PRO A 199 3.76 14.14 -9.45
CA PRO A 199 3.38 14.24 -10.85
C PRO A 199 3.34 15.69 -11.34
N ASP A 200 3.71 15.93 -12.60
CA ASP A 200 3.61 17.27 -13.20
C ASP A 200 2.17 17.76 -13.30
N ALA A 201 1.25 16.86 -13.65
CA ALA A 201 -0.18 17.15 -13.78
C ALA A 201 -0.89 17.33 -12.41
N ALA A 202 -0.25 16.96 -11.31
CA ALA A 202 -0.84 17.00 -9.97
C ALA A 202 0.22 17.31 -8.89
N PRO A 203 0.81 18.52 -8.86
CA PRO A 203 1.99 18.84 -8.03
C PRO A 203 1.70 18.86 -6.52
N THR A 204 0.43 18.84 -6.11
CA THR A 204 -0.03 18.74 -4.72
C THR A 204 -0.21 17.28 -4.25
N SER A 205 -0.06 16.33 -5.17
CA SER A 205 -0.17 14.89 -4.93
C SER A 205 1.19 14.20 -5.02
N LYS A 206 1.29 13.00 -4.45
CA LYS A 206 2.41 12.07 -4.63
C LYS A 206 1.90 10.71 -5.05
N VAL A 207 2.54 10.12 -6.05
CA VAL A 207 2.43 8.70 -6.39
C VAL A 207 3.47 7.95 -5.57
N GLN A 208 3.03 7.06 -4.68
CA GLN A 208 3.88 6.23 -3.85
C GLN A 208 3.94 4.83 -4.43
N VAL A 209 5.16 4.33 -4.70
CA VAL A 209 5.43 3.01 -5.26
C VAL A 209 6.21 2.18 -4.24
N PHE A 210 5.58 1.14 -3.74
CA PHE A 210 6.09 0.21 -2.72
C PHE A 210 6.40 -1.16 -3.34
N HIS A 211 7.05 -2.02 -2.55
CA HIS A 211 7.37 -3.40 -2.94
C HIS A 211 8.26 -3.45 -4.19
N VAL A 212 9.24 -2.55 -4.23
CA VAL A 212 10.25 -2.49 -5.29
C VAL A 212 11.63 -2.83 -4.75
N ARG A 213 12.55 -3.17 -5.65
CA ARG A 213 13.97 -3.34 -5.37
C ARG A 213 14.81 -2.72 -6.48
N GLU A 214 16.08 -2.51 -6.18
CA GLU A 214 17.06 -1.95 -7.12
C GLU A 214 16.58 -0.64 -7.77
N PRO A 215 16.28 0.40 -6.97
CA PRO A 215 15.85 1.68 -7.52
C PRO A 215 16.88 2.19 -8.53
N LYS A 216 16.39 2.60 -9.71
CA LYS A 216 17.21 3.15 -10.81
C LYS A 216 17.18 4.68 -10.85
N VAL A 217 16.40 5.29 -9.96
CA VAL A 217 16.23 6.74 -9.79
C VAL A 217 16.63 7.17 -8.37
N ALA A 218 16.81 8.47 -8.18
CA ALA A 218 17.07 9.13 -6.90
C ALA A 218 16.23 10.40 -6.75
N ALA A 219 16.16 10.95 -5.54
CA ALA A 219 15.49 12.22 -5.31
C ALA A 219 16.10 13.34 -6.17
N GLY A 220 15.24 14.14 -6.81
CA GLY A 220 15.60 15.19 -7.77
C GLY A 220 15.56 14.73 -9.23
N ASP A 221 15.53 13.43 -9.51
CA ASP A 221 15.46 12.93 -10.89
C ASP A 221 14.11 13.28 -11.52
N ARG A 222 14.16 13.69 -12.78
CA ARG A 222 12.99 13.81 -13.65
C ARG A 222 12.69 12.46 -14.28
N VAL A 223 11.42 12.09 -14.25
CA VAL A 223 10.93 10.84 -14.84
C VAL A 223 9.82 11.15 -15.83
N THR A 224 9.81 10.41 -16.92
CA THR A 224 8.66 10.28 -17.82
C THR A 224 8.08 8.89 -17.65
N ASP A 225 6.89 8.65 -18.21
CA ASP A 225 6.32 7.31 -18.24
C ASP A 225 7.32 6.28 -18.78
N GLU A 226 8.15 6.58 -19.78
CA GLU A 226 9.21 5.69 -20.31
C GLU A 226 10.34 5.35 -19.33
N THR A 227 10.50 6.08 -18.24
CA THR A 227 11.65 5.93 -17.33
C THR A 227 11.49 4.69 -16.45
N VAL A 228 12.45 3.75 -16.51
CA VAL A 228 12.54 2.63 -15.56
C VAL A 228 12.94 3.16 -14.18
N ILE A 229 12.10 2.93 -13.17
CA ILE A 229 12.32 3.39 -11.79
C ILE A 229 12.83 2.29 -10.87
N ALA A 230 12.49 1.03 -11.11
CA ALA A 230 12.89 -0.11 -10.26
C ALA A 230 12.57 -1.47 -10.90
N THR A 231 12.64 -2.54 -10.11
CA THR A 231 12.08 -3.88 -10.40
C THR A 231 11.12 -4.30 -9.28
N PRO A 232 10.10 -5.15 -9.54
CA PRO A 232 9.17 -5.58 -8.49
C PRO A 232 9.87 -6.53 -7.52
N ARG A 233 9.42 -6.52 -6.27
CA ARG A 233 9.96 -7.35 -5.21
C ARG A 233 9.05 -8.52 -4.88
N LEU A 234 9.61 -9.70 -4.74
CA LEU A 234 8.96 -10.82 -4.07
C LEU A 234 8.96 -10.60 -2.55
N LEU A 235 7.78 -10.57 -1.94
CA LEU A 235 7.63 -10.43 -0.49
C LEU A 235 7.81 -11.78 0.22
N PRO A 236 8.26 -11.80 1.50
CA PRO A 236 8.44 -13.04 2.26
C PRO A 236 7.11 -13.62 2.81
N PHE A 237 5.98 -13.17 2.29
CA PHE A 237 4.62 -13.61 2.64
C PHE A 237 3.71 -13.45 1.43
N GLY A 238 2.60 -14.19 1.42
CA GLY A 238 1.62 -14.12 0.33
C GLY A 238 0.84 -12.81 0.33
N SER A 239 0.66 -12.24 -0.85
CA SER A 239 -0.22 -11.11 -1.11
C SER A 239 -1.60 -11.56 -1.60
N GLN A 240 -2.60 -10.69 -1.46
CA GLN A 240 -3.96 -11.02 -1.91
C GLN A 240 -4.03 -11.26 -3.43
N ILE A 241 -3.23 -10.51 -4.19
CA ILE A 241 -3.12 -10.63 -5.64
C ILE A 241 -2.62 -12.02 -6.09
N ASP A 242 -1.81 -12.70 -5.28
CA ASP A 242 -1.24 -14.02 -5.57
C ASP A 242 -2.32 -15.08 -5.82
N ARG A 243 -3.48 -14.94 -5.16
CA ARG A 243 -4.64 -15.83 -5.34
C ARG A 243 -5.21 -15.75 -6.75
N HIS A 244 -5.05 -14.61 -7.41
CA HIS A 244 -5.55 -14.37 -8.76
C HIS A 244 -4.53 -14.69 -9.84
N VAL A 245 -3.24 -14.58 -9.51
CA VAL A 245 -2.14 -15.03 -10.38
C VAL A 245 -1.96 -16.56 -10.30
N GLY A 246 -2.40 -17.19 -9.21
CA GLY A 246 -2.30 -18.64 -8.99
C GLY A 246 -0.96 -19.09 -8.41
N ARG A 247 -0.07 -18.15 -8.08
CA ARG A 247 1.23 -18.38 -7.42
C ARG A 247 1.64 -17.16 -6.62
N ALA A 248 2.48 -17.36 -5.60
CA ALA A 248 3.21 -16.25 -4.99
C ALA A 248 4.13 -15.62 -6.03
N GLY A 249 4.17 -14.28 -6.09
CA GLY A 249 4.98 -13.58 -7.07
C GLY A 249 5.29 -12.13 -6.70
N PRO A 250 6.26 -11.52 -7.39
CA PRO A 250 6.51 -10.10 -7.27
C PRO A 250 5.29 -9.26 -7.66
N HIS A 251 5.10 -8.17 -6.95
CA HIS A 251 4.14 -7.13 -7.30
C HIS A 251 4.66 -5.79 -6.80
N ILE A 252 4.19 -4.71 -7.40
CA ILE A 252 4.30 -3.38 -6.79
C ILE A 252 2.97 -3.04 -6.12
N HIS A 253 3.05 -2.23 -5.06
CA HIS A 253 1.87 -1.63 -4.44
C HIS A 253 1.90 -0.12 -4.67
N VAL A 254 0.80 0.44 -5.17
CA VAL A 254 0.72 1.85 -5.58
C VAL A 254 -0.46 2.52 -4.90
N GLN A 255 -0.21 3.74 -4.40
CA GLN A 255 -1.26 4.63 -3.90
C GLN A 255 -0.93 6.08 -4.23
N VAL A 256 -1.96 6.92 -4.33
CA VAL A 256 -1.80 8.37 -4.48
C VAL A 256 -2.20 9.04 -3.17
N VAL A 257 -1.38 9.96 -2.70
CA VAL A 257 -1.58 10.70 -1.43
C VAL A 257 -1.42 12.21 -1.67
N GLY A 258 -1.79 13.03 -0.67
CA GLY A 258 -1.68 14.50 -0.76
C GLY A 258 -3.01 15.19 -1.05
N ALA A 259 -2.97 16.48 -1.36
CA ALA A 259 -4.17 17.26 -1.65
C ALA A 259 -4.59 17.06 -3.12
N GLY A 260 -5.89 16.93 -3.36
CA GLY A 260 -6.47 17.04 -4.69
C GLY A 260 -6.23 18.43 -5.28
N SER A 261 -6.19 18.51 -6.61
CA SER A 261 -6.09 19.78 -7.36
C SER A 261 -7.35 20.64 -7.21
#